data_AF-A0A6V7WL00-F1
#
_entry.id   AF-A0A6V7WL00-F1
#
_cell.length_a   1.000
_cell.length_b   1.000
_cell.length_c   1.000
_cell.angle_alpha   90.00
_cell.angle_beta   90.00
_cell.angle_gamma   90.00
#
_symmetry.space_group_name_H-M   'P 1'
#
loop_
_entity.id
_entity.type
_entity.pdbx_description
1 polymer ?
#
loop_
_entity_poly.entity_id
_entity_poly.type
_entity_poly.pdbx_seq_one_letter_code
_entity_poly.pdbx_strand_id
1 'polypeptide(L)'
;MSSAQGYPPLMNADNAFIDLNEQTCVKESGQLNGLQFTIRGCTSSVLALLDYVSSVIIEDCNNCIFICGPSRGSVFMRNCTNCLLLAACYQFRATNCNEIEAHLHTTTQPTIEDTDLIVAPLLMSYQEMDAHMAAAGLDRTKNLWKEVRNFTPDTGSFQTMPFDPFGNGAIACEVVTDELLERLSTFMEQECAHELLLGPS
;
A
#
# COMPACT_ATOMS: atom_id res chain seq x y z
N MET A 1 -25.35 22.32 -2.98
CA MET A 1 -24.37 21.84 -3.96
C MET A 1 -23.18 21.30 -3.19
N SER A 2 -23.10 19.98 -3.10
CA SER A 2 -21.89 19.16 -2.96
C SER A 2 -22.43 17.77 -2.60
N SER A 3 -22.76 17.00 -3.63
CA SER A 3 -22.97 15.57 -3.50
C SER A 3 -21.58 14.96 -3.36
N ALA A 4 -21.21 14.59 -2.13
CA ALA A 4 -20.10 13.68 -1.91
C ALA A 4 -20.43 12.39 -2.69
N GLN A 5 -19.75 12.19 -3.81
CA GLN A 5 -19.88 11.01 -4.63
C GLN A 5 -19.06 9.92 -3.93
N GLY A 6 -19.61 9.41 -2.83
CA GLY A 6 -18.99 8.35 -2.04
C GLY A 6 -18.76 7.13 -2.91
N TYR A 7 -17.56 6.56 -2.80
CA TYR A 7 -17.19 5.31 -3.46
C TYR A 7 -18.31 4.27 -3.24
N PRO A 8 -18.78 3.59 -4.31
CA PRO A 8 -19.87 2.64 -4.17
C PRO A 8 -19.50 1.58 -3.12
N PRO A 9 -20.40 1.23 -2.19
CA PRO A 9 -20.12 0.17 -1.23
C PRO A 9 -20.01 -1.14 -1.99
N LEU A 10 -18.78 -1.56 -2.27
CA LEU A 10 -18.52 -2.82 -2.92
C LEU A 10 -18.84 -3.95 -1.94
N MET A 11 -19.65 -4.90 -2.41
CA MET A 11 -19.97 -6.13 -1.71
C MET A 11 -18.68 -6.94 -1.54
N ASN A 12 -17.99 -6.72 -0.44
CA ASN A 12 -16.85 -7.50 -0.01
C ASN A 12 -17.14 -7.96 1.42
N ALA A 13 -16.72 -9.19 1.76
CA ALA A 13 -16.78 -9.68 3.14
C ALA A 13 -16.22 -8.60 4.08
N ASP A 14 -16.81 -8.42 5.27
CA ASP A 14 -16.64 -7.21 6.11
C ASP A 14 -15.18 -6.72 6.27
N ASN A 15 -14.20 -7.63 6.14
CA ASN A 15 -12.76 -7.41 6.33
C ASN A 15 -11.86 -7.82 5.14
N ALA A 16 -12.32 -7.72 3.89
CA ALA A 16 -11.46 -8.01 2.75
C ALA A 16 -11.74 -7.17 1.49
N PHE A 17 -10.77 -7.13 0.58
CA PHE A 17 -10.90 -6.74 -0.81
C PHE A 17 -10.46 -7.90 -1.69
N ILE A 18 -11.39 -8.50 -2.44
CA ILE A 18 -11.15 -9.74 -3.20
C ILE A 18 -11.52 -9.54 -4.68
N ASP A 19 -10.64 -9.99 -5.57
CA ASP A 19 -10.87 -10.11 -7.02
C ASP A 19 -11.36 -8.80 -7.68
N LEU A 20 -10.80 -7.66 -7.24
CA LEU A 20 -11.12 -6.35 -7.77
C LEU A 20 -10.26 -6.03 -8.99
N ASN A 21 -10.87 -5.48 -10.04
CA ASN A 21 -10.15 -5.08 -11.24
C ASN A 21 -10.56 -3.67 -11.66
N GLU A 22 -9.59 -2.78 -11.84
CA GLU A 22 -9.83 -1.37 -12.23
C GLU A 22 -10.77 -0.65 -11.26
N GLN A 23 -10.56 -0.85 -9.95
CA GLN A 23 -11.40 -0.24 -8.91
C GLN A 23 -10.59 0.57 -7.90
N THR A 24 -11.21 1.66 -7.45
CA THR A 24 -10.76 2.42 -6.29
C THR A 24 -11.66 2.12 -5.11
N CYS A 25 -11.09 1.54 -4.04
CA CYS A 25 -11.82 1.13 -2.85
C CYS A 25 -11.19 1.72 -1.60
N VAL A 26 -12.04 2.26 -0.72
CA VAL A 26 -11.59 2.92 0.51
C VAL A 26 -12.32 2.32 1.71
N LYS A 27 -11.57 2.00 2.76
CA LYS A 27 -12.10 1.79 4.11
C LYS A 27 -11.79 3.04 4.92
N GLU A 28 -12.84 3.74 5.32
CA GLU A 28 -12.75 5.00 6.06
C GLU A 28 -12.41 4.78 7.53
N SER A 29 -12.00 5.85 8.21
CA SER A 29 -11.77 5.84 9.66
C SER A 29 -13.00 5.31 10.41
N GLY A 30 -12.76 4.38 11.35
CA GLY A 30 -13.80 3.76 12.15
C GLY A 30 -14.51 2.58 11.48
N GLN A 31 -14.13 2.17 10.27
CA GLN A 31 -14.70 0.99 9.61
C GLN A 31 -13.94 -0.31 9.93
N LEU A 32 -12.65 -0.24 10.26
CA LEU A 32 -11.80 -1.40 10.54
C LEU A 32 -11.54 -1.57 12.04
N ASN A 33 -11.35 -0.48 12.79
CA ASN A 33 -11.17 -0.47 14.25
C ASN A 33 -10.21 -1.55 14.78
N GLY A 34 -9.07 -1.76 14.11
CA GLY A 34 -8.06 -2.73 14.54
C GLY A 34 -8.35 -4.18 14.17
N LEU A 35 -9.32 -4.44 13.29
CA LEU A 35 -9.49 -5.77 12.69
C LEU A 35 -8.34 -6.10 11.73
N GLN A 36 -8.17 -7.39 11.44
CA GLN A 36 -7.28 -7.83 10.37
C GLN A 36 -7.98 -7.58 9.03
N PHE A 37 -7.23 -7.19 8.01
CA PHE A 37 -7.76 -7.00 6.66
C PHE A 37 -6.99 -7.84 5.63
N THR A 38 -7.69 -8.36 4.63
CA THR A 38 -7.09 -9.14 3.54
C THR A 38 -7.38 -8.48 2.19
N ILE A 39 -6.35 -8.33 1.37
CA ILE A 39 -6.46 -7.89 -0.02
C ILE A 39 -5.94 -9.04 -0.89
N ARG A 40 -6.75 -9.57 -1.80
CA ARG A 40 -6.37 -10.72 -2.63
C ARG A 40 -6.87 -10.62 -4.06
N GLY A 41 -6.07 -11.04 -5.02
CA GLY A 41 -6.52 -11.22 -6.40
C GLY A 41 -6.87 -9.92 -7.12
N CYS A 42 -6.36 -8.78 -6.64
CA CYS A 42 -6.71 -7.47 -7.17
C CYS A 42 -5.75 -7.03 -8.28
N THR A 43 -6.27 -6.40 -9.32
CA THR A 43 -5.52 -5.94 -10.48
C THR A 43 -5.85 -4.49 -10.84
N SER A 44 -4.86 -3.69 -11.26
CA SER A 44 -5.06 -2.32 -11.76
C SER A 44 -5.91 -1.44 -10.84
N SER A 45 -5.74 -1.60 -9.52
CA SER A 45 -6.66 -1.04 -8.51
C SER A 45 -5.95 -0.19 -7.45
N VAL A 46 -6.68 0.81 -6.93
CA VAL A 46 -6.24 1.66 -5.82
C VAL A 46 -7.01 1.28 -4.56
N LEU A 47 -6.33 0.71 -3.57
CA LEU A 47 -6.96 0.11 -2.40
C LEU A 47 -6.44 0.77 -1.12
N ALA A 48 -7.30 1.54 -0.46
CA ALA A 48 -6.96 2.36 0.69
C ALA A 48 -7.67 1.89 1.97
N LEU A 49 -6.91 1.73 3.05
CA LEU A 49 -7.35 1.42 4.40
C LEU A 49 -7.00 2.61 5.30
N LEU A 50 -7.87 3.61 5.37
CA LEU A 50 -7.67 4.86 6.12
C LEU A 50 -8.11 4.72 7.59
N ASP A 51 -7.75 3.60 8.20
CA ASP A 51 -8.04 3.25 9.59
C ASP A 51 -6.86 2.47 10.21
N TYR A 52 -6.83 2.32 11.53
CA TYR A 52 -5.88 1.41 12.16
C TYR A 52 -6.34 -0.05 12.04
N VAL A 53 -5.37 -0.95 11.88
CA VAL A 53 -5.61 -2.38 11.65
C VAL A 53 -4.73 -3.24 12.56
N SER A 54 -5.14 -4.48 12.82
CA SER A 54 -4.26 -5.42 13.54
C SER A 54 -3.15 -5.96 12.64
N SER A 55 -3.48 -6.28 11.39
CA SER A 55 -2.56 -6.77 10.37
C SER A 55 -3.21 -6.67 8.99
N VAL A 56 -2.39 -6.57 7.95
CA VAL A 56 -2.82 -6.60 6.55
C VAL A 56 -2.11 -7.74 5.84
N ILE A 57 -2.87 -8.51 5.07
CA ILE A 57 -2.36 -9.54 4.17
C ILE A 57 -2.70 -9.12 2.75
N ILE A 58 -1.71 -9.01 1.88
CA ILE A 58 -1.84 -8.65 0.46
C ILE A 58 -1.30 -9.82 -0.35
N GLU A 59 -2.15 -10.46 -1.14
CA GLU A 59 -1.82 -11.71 -1.84
C GLU A 59 -2.26 -11.69 -3.30
N ASP A 60 -1.41 -12.20 -4.20
CA ASP A 60 -1.80 -12.46 -5.59
C ASP A 60 -2.36 -11.20 -6.31
N CYS A 61 -1.72 -10.04 -6.12
CA CYS A 61 -2.16 -8.76 -6.69
C CYS A 61 -1.17 -8.22 -7.72
N ASN A 62 -1.66 -7.56 -8.76
CA ASN A 62 -0.84 -7.06 -9.87
C ASN A 62 -1.20 -5.62 -10.22
N ASN A 63 -0.21 -4.77 -10.48
CA ASN A 63 -0.45 -3.39 -10.91
C ASN A 63 -1.36 -2.63 -9.92
N CYS A 64 -1.04 -2.63 -8.63
CA CYS A 64 -1.89 -2.05 -7.60
C CYS A 64 -1.19 -0.98 -6.77
N ILE A 65 -1.98 -0.02 -6.30
CA ILE A 65 -1.56 0.97 -5.30
C ILE A 65 -2.30 0.65 -3.99
N PHE A 66 -1.54 0.41 -2.94
CA PHE A 66 -2.05 0.13 -1.60
C PHE A 66 -1.71 1.26 -0.65
N ILE A 67 -2.72 1.83 0.00
CA ILE A 67 -2.54 2.81 1.08
C ILE A 67 -3.01 2.17 2.37
N CYS A 68 -2.08 1.73 3.21
CA CYS A 68 -2.38 1.08 4.47
C CYS A 68 -2.15 2.03 5.65
N GLY A 69 -3.22 2.32 6.39
CA GLY A 69 -3.15 2.97 7.67
C GLY A 69 -2.33 2.16 8.71
N PRO A 70 -2.07 2.74 9.88
CA PRO A 70 -1.24 2.15 10.92
C PRO A 70 -1.66 0.72 11.30
N SER A 71 -0.77 -0.24 11.05
CA SER A 71 -0.93 -1.63 11.44
C SER A 71 -0.20 -1.92 12.75
N ARG A 72 -0.94 -2.37 13.77
CA ARG A 72 -0.36 -2.79 15.06
C ARG A 72 0.61 -3.96 14.90
N GLY A 73 0.35 -4.82 13.92
CA GLY A 73 1.11 -6.03 13.65
C GLY A 73 1.83 -5.92 12.31
N SER A 74 1.66 -6.93 11.49
CA SER A 74 2.35 -7.04 10.21
C SER A 74 1.54 -6.45 9.06
N VAL A 75 2.26 -5.92 8.07
CA VAL A 75 1.81 -5.89 6.68
C VAL A 75 2.61 -6.95 5.94
N PHE A 76 1.92 -7.92 5.35
CA PHE A 76 2.54 -9.04 4.65
C PHE A 76 2.08 -9.06 3.19
N MET A 77 3.04 -8.94 2.27
CA MET A 77 2.82 -9.07 0.83
C MET A 77 3.32 -10.42 0.33
N ARG A 78 2.54 -11.08 -0.54
CA ARG A 78 2.95 -12.33 -1.18
C ARG A 78 2.45 -12.42 -2.61
N ASN A 79 3.29 -12.90 -3.53
CA ASN A 79 2.90 -13.11 -4.94
C ASN A 79 2.36 -11.82 -5.60
N CYS A 80 3.00 -10.68 -5.33
CA CYS A 80 2.58 -9.39 -5.89
C CYS A 80 3.56 -8.92 -6.95
N THR A 81 3.06 -8.27 -8.00
CA THR A 81 3.90 -7.76 -9.08
C THR A 81 3.53 -6.34 -9.45
N ASN A 82 4.53 -5.49 -9.69
CA ASN A 82 4.36 -4.09 -10.09
C ASN A 82 3.40 -3.35 -9.17
N CYS A 83 3.76 -3.20 -7.89
CA CYS A 83 2.86 -2.62 -6.89
C CYS A 83 3.54 -1.52 -6.08
N LEU A 84 2.77 -0.47 -5.77
CA LEU A 84 3.15 0.57 -4.82
C LEU A 84 2.45 0.33 -3.48
N LEU A 85 3.20 0.26 -2.39
CA LEU A 85 2.68 0.18 -1.03
C LEU A 85 3.11 1.40 -0.22
N LEU A 86 2.15 2.11 0.35
CA LEU A 86 2.35 3.12 1.40
C LEU A 86 1.85 2.52 2.72
N ALA A 87 2.73 2.24 3.69
CA ALA A 87 2.31 1.58 4.92
C ALA A 87 3.10 1.98 6.18
N ALA A 88 2.36 2.20 7.27
CA ALA A 88 2.91 2.23 8.62
C ALA A 88 2.58 0.92 9.33
N CYS A 89 3.57 0.20 9.86
CA CYS A 89 3.34 -1.07 10.53
C CYS A 89 4.39 -1.40 11.58
N TYR A 90 4.10 -2.39 12.42
CA TYR A 90 5.10 -2.89 13.35
C TYR A 90 6.16 -3.71 12.61
N GLN A 91 5.71 -4.60 11.71
CA GLN A 91 6.55 -5.47 10.88
C GLN A 91 6.12 -5.41 9.41
N PHE A 92 7.07 -5.25 8.49
CA PHE A 92 6.83 -5.46 7.07
C PHE A 92 7.48 -6.76 6.61
N ARG A 93 6.75 -7.54 5.82
CA ARG A 93 7.26 -8.77 5.19
C ARG A 93 6.80 -8.83 3.73
N ALA A 94 7.69 -9.26 2.83
CA ALA A 94 7.34 -9.57 1.45
C ALA A 94 7.97 -10.91 1.02
N THR A 95 7.20 -11.73 0.30
CA THR A 95 7.68 -13.01 -0.21
C THR A 95 7.21 -13.26 -1.65
N ASN A 96 8.12 -13.65 -2.55
CA ASN A 96 7.79 -13.92 -3.95
C ASN A 96 7.09 -12.71 -4.62
N CYS A 97 7.69 -11.52 -4.51
CA CYS A 97 7.12 -10.29 -5.07
C CYS A 97 8.09 -9.63 -6.04
N ASN A 98 7.62 -9.12 -7.18
CA ASN A 98 8.48 -8.54 -8.20
C ASN A 98 8.08 -7.07 -8.47
N GLU A 99 9.04 -6.20 -8.70
CA GLU A 99 8.80 -4.77 -8.97
C GLU A 99 7.92 -4.10 -7.88
N ILE A 100 8.33 -4.23 -6.61
CA ILE A 100 7.63 -3.59 -5.49
C ILE A 100 8.30 -2.27 -5.13
N GLU A 101 7.52 -1.20 -5.07
CA GLU A 101 7.90 0.04 -4.41
C GLU A 101 7.17 0.13 -3.06
N ALA A 102 7.90 0.21 -1.95
CA ALA A 102 7.30 0.32 -0.62
C ALA A 102 7.82 1.53 0.16
N HIS A 103 6.90 2.43 0.52
CA HIS A 103 7.16 3.56 1.41
C HIS A 103 6.70 3.17 2.81
N LEU A 104 7.67 3.04 3.70
CA LEU A 104 7.46 2.33 4.96
C LEU A 104 7.76 3.21 6.18
N HIS A 105 6.94 3.02 7.21
CA HIS A 105 7.30 3.28 8.60
C HIS A 105 7.24 1.94 9.34
N THR A 106 8.38 1.41 9.76
CA THR A 106 8.44 0.11 10.45
C THR A 106 9.09 0.21 11.82
N THR A 107 8.48 -0.42 12.83
CA THR A 107 9.10 -0.52 14.16
C THR A 107 10.26 -1.51 14.18
N THR A 108 10.17 -2.59 13.39
CA THR A 108 11.25 -3.57 13.18
C THR A 108 11.88 -3.43 11.80
N GLN A 109 12.98 -4.15 11.58
CA GLN A 109 13.57 -4.31 10.24
C GLN A 109 12.54 -4.93 9.28
N PRO A 110 12.30 -4.35 8.09
CA PRO A 110 11.56 -4.98 7.00
C PRO A 110 12.26 -6.27 6.57
N THR A 111 11.51 -7.30 6.20
CA THR A 111 12.10 -8.57 5.73
C THR A 111 11.58 -8.97 4.37
N ILE A 112 12.46 -9.48 3.51
CA ILE A 112 12.09 -9.95 2.16
C ILE A 112 12.65 -11.35 1.87
N GLU A 113 11.90 -12.11 1.07
CA GLU A 113 12.25 -13.42 0.50
C GLU A 113 11.80 -13.45 -0.96
N ASP A 114 12.65 -13.87 -1.88
CA ASP A 114 12.40 -13.97 -3.32
C ASP A 114 11.72 -12.72 -3.90
N THR A 115 12.23 -11.54 -3.55
CA THR A 115 11.53 -10.27 -3.79
C THR A 115 12.46 -9.18 -4.29
N ASP A 116 11.99 -8.40 -5.27
CA ASP A 116 12.62 -7.16 -5.74
C ASP A 116 11.92 -5.94 -5.15
N LEU A 117 12.65 -5.18 -4.34
CA LEU A 117 12.10 -4.08 -3.54
C LEU A 117 12.85 -2.75 -3.73
N ILE A 118 12.12 -1.70 -4.11
CA ILE A 118 12.53 -0.30 -3.91
C ILE A 118 11.88 0.18 -2.61
N VAL A 119 12.69 0.65 -1.65
CA VAL A 119 12.19 1.06 -0.32
C VAL A 119 12.44 2.55 -0.05
N ALA A 120 11.46 3.22 0.53
CA ALA A 120 11.49 4.65 0.86
C ALA A 120 10.89 4.91 2.27
N PRO A 121 11.16 6.06 2.89
CA PRO A 121 10.45 6.45 4.11
C PRO A 121 8.99 6.77 3.78
N LEU A 122 8.05 6.35 4.64
CA LEU A 122 6.66 6.80 4.53
C LEU A 122 6.56 8.30 4.87
N LEU A 123 6.15 9.10 3.89
CA LEU A 123 5.91 10.55 4.03
C LEU A 123 4.42 10.91 3.94
N MET A 124 3.56 9.92 3.67
CA MET A 124 2.13 10.08 3.52
C MET A 124 1.48 10.38 4.88
N SER A 125 0.43 11.21 4.84
CA SER A 125 -0.43 11.47 6.01
C SER A 125 -1.90 11.61 5.61
N TYR A 126 -2.80 11.47 6.58
CA TYR A 126 -4.23 11.78 6.44
C TYR A 126 -4.74 12.27 7.80
N GLN A 127 -5.96 12.82 7.83
CA GLN A 127 -6.48 13.57 8.97
C GLN A 127 -6.38 12.82 10.31
N GLU A 128 -6.69 11.53 10.34
CA GLU A 128 -6.70 10.69 11.55
C GLU A 128 -5.40 9.91 11.80
N MET A 129 -4.36 10.10 10.98
CA MET A 129 -3.12 9.31 11.01
C MET A 129 -2.46 9.26 12.40
N ASP A 130 -2.40 10.39 13.12
CA ASP A 130 -1.83 10.43 14.48
C ASP A 130 -2.61 9.60 15.49
N ALA A 131 -3.94 9.68 15.45
CA ALA A 131 -4.81 8.92 16.34
C ALA A 131 -4.71 7.42 16.03
N HIS A 132 -4.67 7.05 14.75
CA HIS A 132 -4.51 5.66 14.33
C HIS A 132 -3.11 5.10 14.66
N MET A 133 -2.04 5.89 14.54
CA MET A 133 -0.69 5.50 14.97
C MET A 133 -0.68 5.18 16.48
N ALA A 134 -1.32 6.04 17.29
CA ALA A 134 -1.44 5.82 18.73
C ALA A 134 -2.29 4.56 19.05
N ALA A 135 -3.42 4.36 18.36
CA ALA A 135 -4.28 3.18 18.53
C ALA A 135 -3.57 1.87 18.14
N ALA A 136 -2.74 1.91 17.09
CA ALA A 136 -1.90 0.80 16.66
C ALA A 136 -0.67 0.57 17.57
N GLY A 137 -0.35 1.52 18.48
CA GLY A 137 0.82 1.45 19.34
C GLY A 137 2.14 1.69 18.60
N LEU A 138 2.10 2.41 17.47
CA LEU A 138 3.29 2.77 16.70
C LEU A 138 3.92 4.07 17.21
N ASP A 139 5.24 4.05 17.37
CA ASP A 139 6.03 5.20 17.80
C ASP A 139 6.64 5.88 16.58
N ARG A 140 6.30 7.16 16.36
CA ARG A 140 6.82 7.97 15.23
C ARG A 140 8.34 8.12 15.24
N THR A 141 8.97 7.99 16.41
CA THR A 141 10.43 8.12 16.54
C THR A 141 11.17 6.82 16.20
N LYS A 142 10.45 5.70 16.11
CA LYS A 142 11.03 4.38 15.79
C LYS A 142 10.68 4.00 14.38
N ASN A 143 11.60 4.25 13.47
CA ASN A 143 11.44 3.90 12.07
C ASN A 143 12.71 3.23 11.52
N LEU A 144 12.60 1.95 11.17
CA LEU A 144 13.67 1.10 10.64
C LEU A 144 13.46 0.74 9.16
N TRP A 145 12.66 1.53 8.42
CA TRP A 145 12.30 1.27 7.02
C TRP A 145 13.48 0.94 6.09
N LYS A 146 14.66 1.52 6.32
CA LYS A 146 15.85 1.33 5.49
C LYS A 146 16.68 0.10 5.85
N GLU A 147 16.44 -0.49 7.03
CA GLU A 147 17.22 -1.59 7.58
C GLU A 147 16.66 -2.94 7.09
N VAL A 148 16.57 -3.10 5.76
CA VAL A 148 15.95 -4.28 5.13
C VAL A 148 16.81 -5.52 5.31
N ARG A 149 16.18 -6.63 5.71
CA ARG A 149 16.80 -7.95 5.77
C ARG A 149 16.30 -8.82 4.62
N ASN A 150 17.20 -9.16 3.71
CA ASN A 150 16.95 -10.11 2.63
C ASN A 150 17.40 -11.51 3.05
N PHE A 151 16.47 -12.46 3.11
CA PHE A 151 16.74 -13.85 3.48
C PHE A 151 17.15 -14.73 2.28
N THR A 152 16.95 -14.26 1.05
CA THR A 152 17.27 -14.98 -0.20
C THR A 152 18.04 -14.04 -1.16
N PRO A 153 19.28 -13.68 -0.83
CA PRO A 153 20.06 -12.70 -1.60
C PRO A 153 20.37 -13.14 -3.04
N ASP A 154 20.21 -14.42 -3.36
CA ASP A 154 20.44 -14.96 -4.71
C ASP A 154 19.26 -14.72 -5.66
N THR A 155 18.04 -14.52 -5.13
CA THR A 155 16.81 -14.41 -5.94
C THR A 155 15.96 -13.17 -5.62
N GLY A 156 16.30 -12.42 -4.57
CA GLY A 156 15.69 -11.14 -4.25
C GLY A 156 16.72 -10.02 -4.16
N SER A 157 16.29 -8.80 -4.45
CA SER A 157 17.12 -7.60 -4.36
C SER A 157 16.38 -6.48 -3.63
N PHE A 158 17.12 -5.55 -3.04
CA PHE A 158 16.52 -4.31 -2.59
C PHE A 158 17.44 -3.12 -2.81
N GLN A 159 16.84 -1.95 -3.01
CA GLN A 159 17.53 -0.68 -3.04
C GLN A 159 16.68 0.40 -2.39
N THR A 160 17.32 1.39 -1.77
CA THR A 160 16.59 2.58 -1.33
C THR A 160 16.20 3.40 -2.55
N MET A 161 15.00 3.98 -2.52
CA MET A 161 14.54 4.88 -3.59
C MET A 161 15.61 5.96 -3.84
N PRO A 162 16.10 6.09 -5.08
CA PRO A 162 17.00 7.17 -5.43
C PRO A 162 16.28 8.50 -5.19
N PHE A 163 16.99 9.51 -4.69
CA PHE A 163 16.40 10.83 -4.54
C PHE A 163 15.98 11.35 -5.91
N ASP A 164 14.67 11.30 -6.18
CA ASP A 164 14.05 11.91 -7.36
C ASP A 164 13.09 13.01 -6.92
N PRO A 165 13.51 14.29 -7.01
CA PRO A 165 12.69 15.42 -6.59
C PRO A 165 11.47 15.67 -7.49
N PHE A 166 11.30 14.93 -8.60
CA PHE A 166 10.23 15.15 -9.58
C PHE A 166 9.47 13.88 -10.04
N GLY A 167 9.80 12.68 -9.51
CA GLY A 167 9.21 11.39 -9.92
C GLY A 167 8.25 10.75 -8.91
N ASN A 168 8.25 9.41 -8.83
CA ASN A 168 7.37 8.56 -8.00
C ASN A 168 7.30 8.93 -6.51
N GLY A 169 8.32 9.62 -5.98
CA GLY A 169 8.34 10.13 -4.61
C GLY A 169 7.29 11.20 -4.32
N ALA A 170 6.68 11.81 -5.34
CA ALA A 170 5.67 12.86 -5.18
C ALA A 170 4.42 12.37 -4.45
N ILE A 171 3.81 11.27 -4.89
CA ILE A 171 2.56 10.71 -4.32
C ILE A 171 2.77 10.34 -2.84
N ALA A 172 3.93 9.78 -2.51
CA ALA A 172 4.23 9.35 -1.15
C ALA A 172 4.44 10.51 -0.17
N CYS A 173 4.59 11.75 -0.64
CA CYS A 173 4.71 12.95 0.19
C CYS A 173 3.37 13.71 0.35
N GLU A 174 2.28 13.21 -0.21
CA GLU A 174 0.99 13.91 -0.20
C GLU A 174 0.13 13.55 1.02
N VAL A 175 -0.81 14.46 1.34
CA VAL A 175 -1.92 14.17 2.24
C VAL A 175 -2.95 13.38 1.44
N VAL A 176 -3.40 12.23 1.96
CA VAL A 176 -4.46 11.44 1.31
C VAL A 176 -5.77 12.20 1.44
N THR A 177 -6.31 12.58 0.29
CA THR A 177 -7.60 13.26 0.09
C THR A 177 -8.39 12.55 -1.00
N ASP A 178 -9.69 12.84 -1.11
CA ASP A 178 -10.52 12.37 -2.21
C ASP A 178 -9.92 12.77 -3.58
N GLU A 179 -9.37 13.98 -3.68
CA GLU A 179 -8.70 14.47 -4.89
C GLU A 179 -7.46 13.66 -5.26
N LEU A 180 -6.64 13.25 -4.27
CA LEU A 180 -5.52 12.36 -4.52
C LEU A 180 -6.01 10.99 -5.00
N LEU A 181 -7.02 10.42 -4.34
CA LEU A 181 -7.56 9.12 -4.73
C LEU A 181 -8.15 9.15 -6.15
N GLU A 182 -8.84 10.22 -6.53
CA GLU A 182 -9.33 10.43 -7.90
C GLU A 182 -8.18 10.55 -8.92
N ARG A 183 -7.12 11.29 -8.59
CA ARG A 183 -5.92 11.40 -9.43
C ARG A 183 -5.24 10.05 -9.63
N LEU A 184 -5.10 9.26 -8.57
CA LEU A 184 -4.53 7.92 -8.63
C LEU A 184 -5.41 6.97 -9.46
N SER A 185 -6.73 7.01 -9.27
CA SER A 185 -7.68 6.25 -10.08
C SER A 185 -7.52 6.58 -11.57
N THR A 186 -7.45 7.88 -11.89
CA THR A 186 -7.28 8.35 -13.28
C THR A 186 -5.93 7.91 -13.86
N PHE A 187 -4.86 7.94 -13.06
CA PHE A 187 -3.55 7.47 -13.47
C PHE A 187 -3.57 5.97 -13.82
N MET A 188 -4.16 5.14 -12.95
CA MET A 188 -4.30 3.71 -13.19
C MET A 188 -5.11 3.40 -14.45
N GLU A 189 -6.21 4.13 -14.70
CA GLU A 189 -7.01 3.99 -15.93
C GLU A 189 -6.20 4.31 -17.19
N GLN A 190 -5.32 5.31 -17.14
CA GLN A 190 -4.48 5.70 -18.28
C GLN A 190 -3.39 4.67 -18.58
N GLU A 191 -2.76 4.09 -17.55
CA GLU A 191 -1.78 3.01 -17.76
C GLU A 191 -2.44 1.76 -18.37
N CYS A 192 -3.60 1.34 -17.84
CA CYS A 192 -4.38 0.24 -18.42
C CYS A 192 -4.70 0.51 -19.90
N ALA A 193 -5.15 1.72 -20.23
CA ALA A 193 -5.49 2.10 -21.60
C ALA A 193 -4.25 2.09 -22.54
N HIS A 194 -3.08 2.47 -22.03
CA HIS A 194 -1.83 2.45 -22.80
C HIS A 194 -1.36 1.02 -23.08
N GLU A 195 -1.47 0.11 -22.11
CA GLU A 195 -1.12 -1.31 -22.26
C GLU A 195 -2.04 -2.02 -23.28
N LEU A 196 -3.34 -1.69 -23.28
CA LEU A 196 -4.31 -2.16 -24.28
C LEU A 196 -4.00 -1.70 -25.71
N LEU A 197 -3.41 -0.51 -25.88
CA LEU A 197 -3.08 0.06 -27.19
C LEU A 197 -1.77 -0.48 -27.76
N LEU A 198 -0.83 -0.89 -26.90
CA LEU A 198 0.48 -1.39 -27.32
C LEU A 198 0.55 -2.92 -27.37
N GLY A 199 -0.39 -3.63 -26.72
CA GLY A 199 -0.37 -5.09 -26.60
C GLY A 199 0.71 -5.58 -25.63
N PRO A 200 0.62 -6.83 -25.11
CA PRO A 200 1.66 -7.38 -24.25
C PRO A 200 2.97 -7.49 -25.04
N SER A 201 4.06 -7.02 -24.43
CA SER A 201 5.42 -7.07 -24.97
C SER A 201 5.96 -8.48 -25.14
#